data_AF-A0A9W8AS76-F1
#
_entry.id   AF-A0A9W8AS76-F1
#
_cell.length_a   1.000
_cell.length_b   1.000
_cell.length_c   1.000
_cell.angle_alpha   90.00
_cell.angle_beta   90.00
_cell.angle_gamma   90.00
#
_symmetry.space_group_name_H-M   'P 1'
#
loop_
_entity.id
_entity.type
_entity.pdbx_description
1 polymer ?
#
loop_
_entity_poly.entity_id
_entity_poly.type
_entity_poly.pdbx_seq_one_letter_code
_entity_poly.pdbx_strand_id
1 'polypeptide(L)'
;MESTALESNHGSLPSTLQDERYQKLRAATLAAWHHKPDPPSKLDANIKKNTGFVRKCRASLAADMLPQLRKDVETLKLEKYIGEIVAAILEGGIFKCRFTPDVNAAVDIICLLHCRFPDTFT
;
A
#
# COMPACT_ATOMS: atom_id res chain seq x y z
N MET A 1 -30.66 28.67 18.90
CA MET A 1 -30.75 28.49 17.44
C MET A 1 -29.55 29.25 16.91
N GLU A 2 -28.51 28.71 16.31
CA GLU A 2 -28.17 27.50 15.55
C GLU A 2 -26.62 27.63 15.41
N SER A 3 -25.78 26.66 15.10
CA SER A 3 -25.83 25.25 14.82
C SER A 3 -24.36 24.81 14.93
N THR A 4 -24.15 23.61 15.42
CA THR A 4 -22.89 22.89 15.62
C THR A 4 -21.91 22.99 14.45
N ALA A 5 -20.71 23.54 14.70
CA ALA A 5 -19.53 23.27 13.89
C ALA A 5 -19.02 21.86 14.24
N LEU A 6 -19.48 20.86 13.48
CA LEU A 6 -18.85 19.55 13.44
C LEU A 6 -17.50 19.71 12.73
N GLU A 7 -16.45 20.04 13.49
CA GLU A 7 -15.07 19.84 13.05
C GLU A 7 -14.85 18.33 12.89
N SER A 8 -15.08 17.85 11.67
CA SER A 8 -14.61 16.54 11.24
C SER A 8 -13.09 16.60 11.13
N ASN A 9 -12.40 16.35 12.24
CA ASN A 9 -10.96 16.16 12.34
C ASN A 9 -10.55 14.92 11.54
N HIS A 10 -10.48 15.03 10.23
CA HIS A 10 -9.93 14.01 9.34
C HIS A 10 -8.42 14.21 9.32
N GLY A 11 -7.73 13.47 10.20
CA GLY A 11 -6.28 13.49 10.46
C GLY A 11 -5.43 13.65 9.21
N SER A 12 -5.21 14.91 8.81
CA SER A 12 -4.41 15.29 7.66
C SER A 12 -3.05 15.71 8.17
N LEU A 13 -1.99 15.08 7.67
CA LEU A 13 -0.61 15.43 8.04
C LEU A 13 -0.31 16.88 7.61
N PRO A 14 0.55 17.61 8.35
CA PRO A 14 1.06 18.92 7.94
C PRO A 14 1.63 18.90 6.51
N SER A 15 1.44 19.96 5.73
CA SER A 15 1.83 20.03 4.31
C SER A 15 3.31 19.71 4.07
N THR A 16 4.20 20.25 4.91
CA THR A 16 5.66 19.99 4.84
C THR A 16 6.00 18.51 5.02
N LEU A 17 5.31 17.80 5.91
CA LEU A 17 5.51 16.36 6.13
C LEU A 17 4.94 15.52 5.00
N GLN A 18 3.87 15.98 4.35
CA GLN A 18 3.36 15.32 3.14
C GLN A 18 4.37 15.41 2.00
N ASP A 19 4.96 16.58 1.78
CA ASP A 19 5.95 16.80 0.72
C ASP A 19 7.20 15.93 0.91
N GLU A 20 7.72 15.84 2.13
CA GLU A 20 8.85 14.95 2.44
C GLU A 20 8.52 13.48 2.19
N ARG A 21 7.31 13.03 2.56
CA ARG A 21 6.87 11.65 2.31
C ARG A 21 6.80 11.37 0.81
N TYR A 22 6.18 12.26 0.02
CA TYR A 22 6.07 12.09 -1.42
C TYR A 22 7.44 12.07 -2.10
N GLN A 23 8.38 12.90 -1.66
CA GLN A 23 9.76 12.89 -2.16
C GLN A 23 10.47 11.56 -1.86
N LYS A 24 10.34 11.04 -0.63
CA LYS A 24 10.91 9.74 -0.24
C LYS A 24 10.35 8.59 -1.08
N LEU A 25 9.03 8.54 -1.24
CA LEU A 25 8.36 7.52 -2.06
C LEU A 25 8.82 7.61 -3.50
N ARG A 26 8.86 8.81 -4.09
CA ARG A 26 9.32 9.03 -5.47
C ARG A 26 10.76 8.59 -5.67
N ALA A 27 11.66 8.94 -4.75
CA ALA A 27 13.06 8.53 -4.84
C ALA A 27 13.21 7.01 -4.80
N ALA A 28 12.49 6.34 -3.89
CA ALA A 28 12.52 4.89 -3.76
C ALA A 28 11.92 4.16 -4.98
N THR A 29 10.77 4.62 -5.49
CA THR A 29 10.15 4.00 -6.66
C THR A 29 10.98 4.19 -7.92
N LEU A 30 11.53 5.39 -8.15
CA LEU A 30 12.45 5.62 -9.27
C LEU A 30 13.71 4.75 -9.17
N ALA A 31 14.27 4.60 -7.98
CA ALA A 31 15.42 3.72 -7.78
C ALA A 31 15.08 2.26 -8.16
N ALA A 32 13.91 1.76 -7.76
CA ALA A 32 13.45 0.41 -8.08
C ALA A 32 13.20 0.18 -9.59
N TRP A 33 12.71 1.20 -10.30
CA TRP A 33 12.58 1.18 -11.76
C TRP A 33 13.92 0.98 -12.48
N HIS A 34 14.99 1.60 -11.95
CA HIS A 34 16.32 1.53 -12.56
C HIS A 34 17.14 0.32 -12.08
N HIS A 35 16.94 -0.09 -10.83
CA HIS A 35 17.69 -1.17 -10.19
C HIS A 35 16.73 -2.05 -9.40
N LYS A 36 16.60 -3.30 -9.84
CA LYS A 36 15.82 -4.30 -9.11
C LYS A 36 16.48 -4.57 -7.74
N PRO A 37 15.80 -4.30 -6.62
CA PRO A 37 16.36 -4.63 -5.32
C PRO A 37 16.35 -6.15 -5.10
N ASP A 38 17.34 -6.63 -4.37
CA ASP A 38 17.38 -8.03 -3.97
C ASP A 38 16.18 -8.38 -3.08
N PRO A 39 15.55 -9.55 -3.28
CA PRO A 39 14.45 -9.97 -2.44
C PRO A 39 14.93 -10.20 -1.00
N PRO A 40 14.07 -10.00 0.01
CA PRO A 40 14.40 -10.33 1.39
C PRO A 40 14.85 -11.79 1.53
N SER A 41 15.90 -12.03 2.31
CA SER A 41 16.56 -13.34 2.41
C SER A 41 15.72 -14.45 3.03
N LYS A 42 14.63 -14.11 3.76
CA LYS A 42 13.70 -15.07 4.37
C LYS A 42 12.26 -14.60 4.18
N LEU A 43 11.55 -15.28 3.29
CA LEU A 43 10.14 -15.02 2.99
C LEU A 43 9.28 -16.23 3.32
N ASP A 44 8.08 -15.97 3.86
CA ASP A 44 7.11 -16.99 4.20
C ASP A 44 6.29 -17.40 2.96
N ALA A 45 6.43 -18.65 2.53
CA ALA A 45 5.72 -19.21 1.38
C ALA A 45 4.37 -19.87 1.73
N ASN A 46 3.83 -19.65 2.93
CA ASN A 46 2.57 -20.22 3.37
C ASN A 46 1.40 -19.75 2.48
N ILE A 47 0.81 -20.69 1.74
CA ILE A 47 -0.30 -20.44 0.80
C ILE A 47 -1.49 -19.75 1.46
N LYS A 48 -1.85 -20.10 2.71
CA LYS A 48 -2.98 -19.47 3.41
C LYS A 48 -2.70 -18.00 3.71
N LYS A 49 -1.46 -17.65 4.07
CA LYS A 49 -1.07 -16.25 4.30
C LYS A 49 -1.05 -15.45 3.00
N ASN A 50 -0.49 -16.03 1.94
CA ASN A 50 -0.43 -15.37 0.62
C ASN A 50 -1.82 -15.11 0.04
N THR A 51 -2.69 -16.14 0.01
CA THR A 51 -4.08 -15.97 -0.44
C THR A 51 -4.86 -15.04 0.48
N GLY A 52 -4.58 -15.06 1.78
CA GLY A 52 -5.10 -14.09 2.75
C GLY A 52 -4.71 -12.66 2.41
N PHE A 53 -3.46 -12.40 2.03
CA PHE A 53 -2.99 -11.08 1.61
C PHE A 53 -3.72 -10.57 0.37
N VAL A 54 -3.91 -11.40 -0.66
CA VAL A 54 -4.71 -11.06 -1.86
C VAL A 54 -6.13 -10.62 -1.46
N ARG A 55 -6.77 -11.38 -0.56
CA ARG A 55 -8.12 -11.06 -0.06
C ARG A 55 -8.16 -9.74 0.71
N LYS A 56 -7.14 -9.44 1.52
CA LYS A 56 -7.02 -8.15 2.22
C LYS A 56 -6.89 -6.99 1.24
N CYS A 57 -6.04 -7.14 0.21
CA CYS A 57 -5.87 -6.11 -0.83
C CYS A 57 -7.19 -5.81 -1.54
N ARG A 58 -8.00 -6.82 -1.84
CA ARG A 58 -9.35 -6.64 -2.42
C ARG A 58 -10.32 -5.98 -1.45
N ALA A 59 -10.22 -6.31 -0.16
CA ALA A 59 -11.16 -5.84 0.86
C ALA A 59 -10.96 -4.37 1.20
N SER A 60 -9.72 -3.92 1.42
CA SER A 60 -9.39 -2.53 1.75
C SER A 60 -7.89 -2.25 1.69
N LEU A 61 -7.51 -1.07 1.20
CA LEU A 61 -6.17 -0.48 1.32
C LEU A 61 -6.15 0.76 2.24
N ALA A 62 -7.20 0.91 3.06
CA ALA A 62 -7.36 2.06 3.95
C ALA A 62 -6.32 2.11 5.09
N ALA A 63 -6.29 3.26 5.78
CA ALA A 63 -5.23 3.58 6.74
C ALA A 63 -5.16 2.60 7.95
N ASP A 64 -6.28 2.00 8.33
CA ASP A 64 -6.38 1.00 9.40
C ASP A 64 -5.64 -0.31 9.06
N MET A 65 -5.63 -0.69 7.78
CA MET A 65 -5.00 -1.92 7.29
C MET A 65 -3.52 -1.76 6.93
N LEU A 66 -3.04 -0.51 6.81
CA LEU A 66 -1.68 -0.18 6.37
C LEU A 66 -0.57 -0.93 7.14
N PRO A 67 -0.55 -0.99 8.49
CA PRO A 67 0.54 -1.64 9.21
C PRO A 67 0.62 -3.14 8.93
N GLN A 68 -0.54 -3.79 8.83
CA GLN A 68 -0.61 -5.23 8.55
C GLN A 68 -0.24 -5.54 7.11
N LEU A 69 -0.75 -4.75 6.15
CA LEU A 69 -0.44 -4.91 4.72
C LEU A 69 1.05 -4.69 4.46
N ARG A 70 1.66 -3.66 5.05
CA ARG A 70 3.10 -3.41 4.95
C ARG A 70 3.91 -4.61 5.42
N LYS A 71 3.60 -5.14 6.60
CA LYS A 71 4.28 -6.32 7.14
C LYS A 71 4.12 -7.54 6.21
N ASP A 72 2.94 -7.75 5.67
CA ASP A 72 2.69 -8.85 4.74
C ASP A 72 3.52 -8.66 3.44
N VAL A 73 3.60 -7.43 2.90
CA VAL A 73 4.47 -7.11 1.74
C VAL A 73 5.95 -7.32 2.04
N GLU A 74 6.42 -7.11 3.26
CA GLU A 74 7.84 -7.29 3.60
C GLU A 74 8.20 -8.78 3.86
N THR A 75 7.25 -9.58 4.31
CA THR A 75 7.54 -10.92 4.88
C THR A 75 7.02 -12.09 4.05
N LEU A 76 6.03 -11.91 3.18
CA LEU A 76 5.41 -13.00 2.43
C LEU A 76 6.10 -13.25 1.09
N LYS A 77 6.12 -14.49 0.61
CA LYS A 77 6.61 -14.83 -0.73
C LYS A 77 5.49 -14.67 -1.77
N LEU A 78 5.42 -13.50 -2.41
CA LEU A 78 4.28 -13.08 -3.24
C LEU A 78 4.49 -13.21 -4.75
N GLU A 79 5.65 -13.66 -5.26
CA GLU A 79 5.96 -13.61 -6.71
C GLU A 79 4.91 -14.31 -7.58
N LYS A 80 4.33 -15.40 -7.09
CA LYS A 80 3.30 -16.17 -7.82
C LYS A 80 1.91 -15.53 -7.78
N TYR A 81 1.68 -14.56 -6.92
CA TYR A 81 0.37 -13.96 -6.66
C TYR A 81 0.26 -12.54 -7.21
N ILE A 82 1.31 -11.99 -7.85
CA ILE A 82 1.35 -10.59 -8.31
C ILE A 82 0.16 -10.23 -9.21
N GLY A 83 -0.18 -11.08 -10.18
CA GLY A 83 -1.33 -10.82 -11.06
C GLY A 83 -2.67 -10.74 -10.30
N GLU A 84 -2.88 -11.61 -9.32
CA GLU A 84 -4.07 -11.58 -8.46
C GLU A 84 -4.08 -10.36 -7.53
N ILE A 85 -2.90 -9.95 -7.03
CA ILE A 85 -2.76 -8.75 -6.20
C ILE A 85 -3.11 -7.50 -7.01
N VAL A 86 -2.61 -7.37 -8.23
CA VAL A 86 -2.94 -6.24 -9.12
C VAL A 86 -4.44 -6.19 -9.37
N ALA A 87 -5.06 -7.32 -9.74
CA ALA A 87 -6.51 -7.39 -9.93
C ALA A 87 -7.28 -7.02 -8.65
N ALA A 88 -6.88 -7.55 -7.49
CA ALA A 88 -7.51 -7.25 -6.20
C ALA A 88 -7.46 -5.75 -5.85
N ILE A 89 -6.33 -5.09 -6.11
CA ILE A 89 -6.14 -3.65 -5.87
C ILE A 89 -7.04 -2.83 -6.79
N LEU A 90 -7.05 -3.15 -8.09
CA LEU A 90 -7.79 -2.41 -9.11
C LEU A 90 -9.31 -2.62 -9.00
N GLU A 91 -9.78 -3.83 -8.74
CA GLU A 91 -11.20 -4.18 -8.68
C GLU A 91 -11.87 -3.80 -7.35
N GLY A 92 -11.09 -3.65 -6.28
CA GLY A 92 -11.64 -3.55 -4.93
C GLY A 92 -10.93 -2.54 -4.04
N GLY A 93 -9.63 -2.78 -3.78
CA GLY A 93 -8.88 -2.08 -2.73
C GLY A 93 -8.95 -0.55 -2.82
N ILE A 94 -8.76 0.00 -4.02
CA ILE A 94 -8.77 1.45 -4.25
C ILE A 94 -10.18 2.05 -4.13
N PHE A 95 -11.23 1.34 -4.58
CA PHE A 95 -12.61 1.84 -4.55
C PHE A 95 -13.17 1.99 -3.12
N LYS A 96 -12.47 1.46 -2.11
CA LYS A 96 -12.85 1.55 -0.70
C LYS A 96 -12.21 2.74 0.02
N CYS A 97 -11.21 3.39 -0.57
CA CYS A 97 -10.59 4.59 0.00
C CYS A 97 -11.58 5.76 -0.08
N ARG A 98 -12.00 6.31 1.07
CA ARG A 98 -12.98 7.41 1.13
C ARG A 98 -12.37 8.74 1.53
N PHE A 99 -11.29 8.69 2.30
CA PHE A 99 -10.65 9.87 2.86
C PHE A 99 -9.18 9.95 2.45
N THR A 100 -8.60 11.16 2.55
CA THR A 100 -7.19 11.42 2.25
C THR A 100 -6.23 10.45 2.96
N PRO A 101 -6.41 10.06 4.24
CA PRO A 101 -5.55 9.07 4.88
C PRO A 101 -5.59 7.69 4.21
N ASP A 102 -6.76 7.27 3.71
CA ASP A 102 -6.91 5.98 3.03
C ASP A 102 -6.22 6.00 1.66
N VAL A 103 -6.33 7.12 0.95
CA VAL A 103 -5.63 7.30 -0.33
C VAL A 103 -4.12 7.29 -0.09
N ASN A 104 -3.64 7.97 0.94
CA ASN A 104 -2.22 7.94 1.30
C ASN A 104 -1.73 6.54 1.66
N ALA A 105 -2.51 5.78 2.43
CA ALA A 105 -2.20 4.39 2.77
C ALA A 105 -2.15 3.48 1.54
N ALA A 106 -3.11 3.64 0.61
CA ALA A 106 -3.11 2.90 -0.64
C ALA A 106 -1.89 3.23 -1.51
N VAL A 107 -1.52 4.51 -1.62
CA VAL A 107 -0.30 4.95 -2.32
C VAL A 107 0.94 4.31 -1.70
N ASP A 108 1.08 4.33 -0.37
CA ASP A 108 2.21 3.72 0.33
C ASP A 108 2.33 2.21 0.01
N ILE A 109 1.22 1.46 0.04
CA ILE A 109 1.21 0.02 -0.28
C ILE A 109 1.56 -0.24 -1.75
N ILE A 110 1.01 0.53 -2.68
CA ILE A 110 1.29 0.41 -4.11
C ILE A 110 2.77 0.71 -4.39
N CYS A 111 3.32 1.77 -3.79
CA CYS A 111 4.74 2.09 -3.90
C CYS A 111 5.62 0.97 -3.32
N LEU A 112 5.25 0.36 -2.19
CA LEU A 112 6.01 -0.76 -1.62
C LEU A 112 5.97 -2.00 -2.52
N LEU A 113 4.81 -2.31 -3.10
CA LEU A 113 4.66 -3.43 -4.04
C LEU A 113 5.50 -3.20 -5.30
N HIS A 114 5.46 -1.99 -5.86
CA HIS A 114 6.32 -1.60 -6.98
C HIS A 114 7.81 -1.73 -6.61
N CYS A 115 8.24 -1.19 -5.47
CA CYS A 115 9.63 -1.28 -5.05
C CYS A 115 10.11 -2.73 -4.90
N ARG A 116 9.24 -3.64 -4.43
CA ARG A 116 9.59 -5.04 -4.25
C ARG A 116 9.53 -5.84 -5.55
N PHE A 117 8.65 -5.48 -6.47
CA PHE A 117 8.36 -6.21 -7.70
C PHE A 117 8.34 -5.30 -8.94
N PRO A 118 9.45 -4.57 -9.23
CA PRO A 118 9.44 -3.51 -10.23
C PRO A 118 9.11 -4.02 -11.64
N ASP A 119 9.52 -5.24 -11.99
CA ASP A 119 9.32 -5.79 -13.34
C ASP A 119 7.95 -6.46 -13.56
N THR A 120 7.27 -6.85 -12.47
CA THR A 120 6.08 -7.70 -12.56
C THR A 120 4.80 -7.05 -12.03
N PHE A 121 4.92 -5.99 -11.24
CA PHE A 121 3.77 -5.30 -10.65
C PHE A 121 3.31 -4.08 -11.46
N THR A 122 4.22 -3.32 -12.08
CA THR A 122 3.96 -2.04 -12.77
C THR A 122 4.60 -2.05 -14.14
#